data_AF-A0A265QC89-F1
#
_entry.id   AF-A0A265QC89-F1
#
_cell.length_a   1.000
_cell.length_b   1.000
_cell.length_c   1.000
_cell.angle_alpha   90.00
_cell.angle_beta   90.00
_cell.angle_gamma   90.00
#
_symmetry.space_group_name_H-M   'P 1'
#
loop_
_entity.id
_entity.type
_entity.pdbx_description
1 polymer ?
#
loop_
_entity_poly.entity_id
_entity_poly.type
_entity_poly.pdbx_seq_one_letter_code
_entity_poly.pdbx_strand_id
1 'polypeptide(L)'
;MLISDDLLIDLGSDITTSAAMYNIDLTKIKYILQTHEHSDHFDAGHLITRLKEYATENVGNISLFASKETIRTLDMWLRAEESRVDLFDSNWLNRLCMDIKYLRHGENVKIENYLVTPLEYLHDIRDNSLIFIINYNNVNIMYELIA
;
A
#
# COMPACT_ATOMS: atom_id res chain seq x y z
N MET A 1 -3.48 5.42 7.24
CA MET A 1 -3.94 6.84 7.27
C MET A 1 -4.38 7.28 5.87
N LEU A 2 -5.49 8.02 5.74
CA LEU A 2 -5.98 8.57 4.46
C LEU A 2 -5.51 10.03 4.27
N ILE A 3 -4.85 10.35 3.15
CA ILE A 3 -4.38 11.72 2.85
C ILE A 3 -5.44 12.55 2.12
N SER A 4 -6.19 11.89 1.25
CA SER A 4 -7.23 12.44 0.36
C SER A 4 -8.15 11.27 -0.05
N ASP A 5 -9.14 11.46 -0.92
CA ASP A 5 -10.07 10.41 -1.36
C ASP A 5 -9.41 9.20 -2.07
N ASP A 6 -8.19 9.34 -2.60
CA ASP A 6 -7.58 8.31 -3.47
C ASP A 6 -6.18 7.82 -3.07
N LEU A 7 -5.55 8.40 -2.03
CA LEU A 7 -4.23 7.98 -1.54
C LEU A 7 -4.28 7.56 -0.07
N LEU A 8 -3.97 6.29 0.15
CA LEU A 8 -3.87 5.64 1.46
C LEU A 8 -2.40 5.41 1.83
N ILE A 9 -2.05 5.62 3.10
CA ILE A 9 -0.81 5.13 3.70
C ILE A 9 -1.15 3.92 4.56
N ASP A 10 -0.49 2.80 4.30
CA ASP A 10 -0.64 1.49 4.95
C ASP A 10 -2.04 0.86 4.76
N LEU A 11 -2.06 -0.40 4.32
CA LEU A 11 -3.28 -1.21 4.17
C LEU A 11 -3.45 -2.15 5.37
N GLY A 12 -3.55 -1.57 6.56
CA GLY A 12 -3.68 -2.31 7.83
C GLY A 12 -5.03 -3.02 7.99
N SER A 13 -5.08 -3.96 8.94
CA SER A 13 -6.23 -4.84 9.20
C SER A 13 -7.52 -4.12 9.64
N ASP A 14 -7.41 -2.92 10.21
CA ASP A 14 -8.55 -2.14 10.69
C ASP A 14 -9.20 -1.27 9.59
N ILE A 15 -8.66 -1.26 8.36
CA ILE A 15 -9.05 -0.31 7.31
C ILE A 15 -10.56 -0.36 6.99
N THR A 16 -11.15 -1.56 7.00
CA THR A 16 -12.59 -1.74 6.72
C THR A 16 -13.46 -1.16 7.83
N THR A 17 -13.06 -1.38 9.09
CA THR A 17 -13.75 -0.85 10.26
C THR A 17 -13.61 0.67 10.33
N SER A 18 -12.38 1.18 10.16
CA SER A 18 -12.08 2.60 10.12
C SER A 18 -12.83 3.30 8.99
N ALA A 19 -12.88 2.71 7.78
CA ALA A 19 -13.63 3.29 6.67
C ALA A 19 -15.14 3.36 6.96
N ALA A 20 -15.72 2.31 7.55
CA ALA A 20 -17.13 2.32 7.95
C ALA A 20 -17.41 3.40 9.01
N MET A 21 -16.55 3.53 10.02
CA MET A 21 -16.71 4.53 11.09
C MET A 21 -16.67 5.97 10.58
N TYR A 22 -15.81 6.25 9.60
CA TYR A 22 -15.61 7.60 9.06
C TYR A 22 -16.34 7.84 7.73
N ASN A 23 -17.22 6.92 7.30
CA ASN A 23 -17.96 6.97 6.04
C ASN A 23 -17.05 7.23 4.82
N ILE A 24 -15.92 6.51 4.78
CA ILE A 24 -14.95 6.56 3.69
C ILE A 24 -15.30 5.50 2.65
N ASP A 25 -15.35 5.92 1.39
CA ASP A 25 -15.53 5.02 0.26
C ASP A 25 -14.17 4.48 -0.21
N LEU A 26 -13.82 3.28 0.23
CA LEU A 26 -12.56 2.62 -0.14
C LEU A 26 -12.45 2.30 -1.64
N THR A 27 -13.55 2.34 -2.40
CA THR A 27 -13.50 2.09 -3.86
C THR A 27 -12.83 3.23 -4.63
N LYS A 28 -12.67 4.40 -4.00
CA LYS A 28 -11.97 5.56 -4.56
C LYS A 28 -10.45 5.47 -4.44
N ILE A 29 -9.93 4.59 -3.59
CA ILE A 29 -8.49 4.44 -3.39
C ILE A 29 -7.84 3.92 -4.67
N LYS A 30 -6.82 4.65 -5.13
CA LYS A 30 -6.02 4.34 -6.32
C LYS A 30 -4.55 4.13 -5.99
N TYR A 31 -4.08 4.75 -4.92
CA TYR A 31 -2.67 4.76 -4.55
C TYR A 31 -2.52 4.30 -3.11
N ILE A 32 -1.62 3.36 -2.88
CA ILE A 32 -1.26 2.90 -1.55
C ILE A 32 0.24 3.12 -1.36
N LEU A 33 0.63 3.91 -0.38
CA LEU A 33 2.00 4.00 0.11
C LEU A 33 2.13 3.02 1.28
N GLN A 34 2.95 1.99 1.15
CA GLN A 34 3.22 1.06 2.24
C GLN A 34 4.55 1.42 2.91
N THR A 35 4.50 1.70 4.21
CA THR A 35 5.70 2.05 4.99
C THR A 35 6.60 0.83 5.20
N HIS A 36 6.01 -0.27 5.67
CA HIS A 36 6.67 -1.56 5.94
C HIS A 36 5.63 -2.70 6.05
N GLU A 37 6.11 -3.91 6.29
CA GLU A 37 5.41 -5.20 6.13
C GLU A 37 4.76 -5.78 7.39
N HIS A 38 4.84 -5.11 8.54
CA HIS A 38 4.25 -5.61 9.78
C HIS A 38 2.71 -5.68 9.69
N SER A 39 2.12 -6.64 10.41
CA SER A 39 0.69 -6.98 10.33
C SER A 39 -0.27 -5.89 10.81
N ASP A 40 0.22 -4.94 11.60
CA ASP A 40 -0.52 -3.75 12.01
C ASP A 40 -0.57 -2.67 10.91
N HIS A 41 0.31 -2.76 9.92
CA HIS A 41 0.39 -1.87 8.76
C HIS A 41 -0.08 -2.51 7.46
N PHE A 42 -0.11 -3.83 7.39
CA PHE A 42 -0.49 -4.55 6.20
C PHE A 42 -1.26 -5.83 6.52
N ASP A 43 -2.42 -5.97 5.89
CA ASP A 43 -3.19 -7.21 5.88
C ASP A 43 -3.35 -7.72 4.44
N ALA A 44 -2.75 -8.88 4.17
CA ALA A 44 -2.77 -9.52 2.85
C ALA A 44 -4.18 -9.91 2.40
N GLY A 45 -5.10 -10.17 3.35
CA GLY A 45 -6.48 -10.55 3.05
C GLY A 45 -7.23 -9.47 2.27
N HIS A 46 -6.89 -8.20 2.48
CA HIS A 46 -7.47 -7.09 1.71
C HIS A 46 -7.10 -7.13 0.23
N LEU A 47 -5.92 -7.65 -0.13
CA LEU A 47 -5.54 -7.80 -1.53
C LEU A 47 -6.10 -9.10 -2.13
N ILE A 48 -6.04 -10.21 -1.41
CA ILE A 48 -6.49 -11.51 -1.93
C ILE A 48 -7.99 -11.52 -2.24
N THR A 49 -8.80 -10.84 -1.44
CA THR A 49 -10.25 -10.71 -1.68
C THR A 49 -10.60 -9.94 -2.96
N ARG A 50 -9.64 -9.31 -3.65
CA ARG A 50 -9.85 -8.68 -4.96
C ARG A 50 -9.94 -9.68 -6.12
N LEU A 51 -9.54 -10.93 -5.88
CA LEU A 51 -9.60 -12.01 -6.87
C LEU A 51 -11.07 -12.34 -7.22
N LYS A 52 -11.32 -12.70 -8.48
CA LYS A 52 -12.67 -13.05 -8.98
C LYS A 52 -13.25 -14.27 -8.26
N GLU A 53 -12.39 -15.16 -7.79
CA GLU A 53 -12.72 -16.35 -7.01
C GLU A 53 -13.44 -16.02 -5.70
N TYR A 54 -13.30 -14.79 -5.20
CA TYR A 54 -14.02 -14.25 -4.04
C TYR A 54 -15.31 -13.50 -4.41
N ALA A 55 -15.79 -13.64 -5.66
CA ALA A 55 -16.99 -13.01 -6.20
C ALA A 55 -16.98 -11.46 -6.16
N THR A 56 -15.80 -10.86 -6.15
CA THR A 56 -15.65 -9.40 -6.16
C THR A 56 -15.91 -8.84 -7.56
N GLU A 57 -16.75 -7.81 -7.64
CA GLU A 57 -17.12 -7.11 -8.88
C GLU A 57 -16.62 -5.66 -8.87
N ASN A 58 -16.44 -5.07 -10.05
CA ASN A 58 -16.09 -3.65 -10.23
C ASN A 58 -14.82 -3.20 -9.48
N VAL A 59 -13.82 -4.08 -9.37
CA VAL A 59 -12.54 -3.78 -8.72
C VAL A 59 -11.75 -2.75 -9.53
N GLY A 60 -11.55 -1.55 -8.97
CA GLY A 60 -10.71 -0.52 -9.56
C GLY A 60 -9.22 -0.84 -9.45
N ASN A 61 -8.40 -0.38 -10.40
CA ASN A 61 -6.95 -0.60 -10.34
C ASN A 61 -6.31 0.19 -9.19
N ILE A 62 -5.40 -0.44 -8.45
CA ILE A 62 -4.57 0.23 -7.43
C ILE A 62 -3.08 0.17 -7.79
N SER A 63 -2.33 1.22 -7.49
CA SER A 63 -0.88 1.22 -7.56
C SER A 63 -0.31 1.19 -6.14
N LEU A 64 0.43 0.12 -5.82
CA LEU A 64 1.11 -0.06 -4.54
C LEU A 64 2.55 0.44 -4.65
N PHE A 65 2.92 1.38 -3.78
CA PHE A 65 4.24 1.97 -3.71
C PHE A 65 4.92 1.57 -2.40
N ALA A 66 6.09 0.94 -2.50
CA ALA A 66 6.87 0.50 -1.34
C ALA A 66 8.33 0.25 -1.72
N SER A 67 9.19 0.01 -0.73
CA SER A 67 10.54 -0.51 -1.00
C SER A 67 10.47 -1.91 -1.62
N LYS A 68 11.52 -2.34 -2.32
CA LYS A 68 11.54 -3.68 -2.91
C LYS A 68 11.55 -4.78 -1.85
N GLU A 69 12.20 -4.51 -0.73
CA GLU A 69 12.32 -5.39 0.42
C GLU A 69 10.95 -5.60 1.08
N THR A 70 10.21 -4.51 1.34
CA THR A 70 8.82 -4.58 1.82
C THR A 70 7.98 -5.42 0.87
N ILE A 71 7.98 -5.16 -0.45
CA ILE A 71 7.21 -5.95 -1.43
C ILE A 71 7.55 -7.45 -1.37
N ARG A 72 8.83 -7.81 -1.18
CA ARG A 72 9.25 -9.21 -1.05
C ARG A 72 8.60 -9.87 0.16
N THR A 73 8.49 -9.17 1.28
CA THR A 73 7.84 -9.70 2.47
C THR A 73 6.31 -9.70 2.33
N LEU A 74 5.71 -8.69 1.70
CA LEU A 74 4.28 -8.70 1.34
C LEU A 74 3.91 -9.89 0.46
N ASP A 75 4.76 -10.26 -0.52
CA ASP A 75 4.56 -11.46 -1.35
C ASP A 75 4.50 -12.74 -0.50
N MET A 76 5.34 -12.84 0.54
CA MET A 76 5.29 -13.97 1.49
C MET A 76 3.98 -14.01 2.27
N TRP A 77 3.49 -12.85 2.76
CA TRP A 77 2.20 -12.75 3.45
C TRP A 77 1.04 -13.12 2.52
N LEU A 78 1.06 -12.64 1.28
CA LEU A 78 0.03 -13.00 0.28
C LEU A 78 0.05 -14.51 -0.03
N ARG A 79 1.22 -15.14 -0.12
CA ARG A 79 1.31 -16.60 -0.32
C ARG A 79 0.78 -17.41 0.86
N ALA A 80 0.77 -16.86 2.07
CA ALA A 80 0.15 -17.51 3.22
C ALA A 80 -1.39 -17.57 3.08
N GLU A 81 -1.99 -16.58 2.42
CA GLU A 81 -3.42 -16.50 2.13
C GLU A 81 -3.82 -17.27 0.84
N GLU A 82 -3.05 -17.12 -0.24
CA GLU A 82 -3.22 -17.84 -1.51
C GLU A 82 -1.86 -18.31 -2.04
N SER A 83 -1.57 -19.60 -1.82
CA SER A 83 -0.25 -20.21 -2.08
C SER A 83 0.38 -19.97 -3.47
N ARG A 84 -0.44 -19.72 -4.50
CA ARG A 84 0.04 -19.55 -5.87
C ARG A 84 0.29 -18.10 -6.28
N VAL A 85 -0.12 -17.13 -5.46
CA VAL A 85 0.05 -15.71 -5.76
C VAL A 85 1.53 -15.35 -5.90
N ASP A 86 1.82 -14.41 -6.80
CA ASP A 86 3.18 -13.94 -7.05
C ASP A 86 3.16 -12.47 -7.46
N LEU A 87 3.60 -11.58 -6.57
CA LEU A 87 3.64 -10.13 -6.83
C LEU A 87 4.69 -9.72 -7.86
N PHE A 88 5.59 -10.64 -8.26
CA PHE A 88 6.57 -10.42 -9.31
C PHE A 88 6.10 -10.95 -10.68
N ASP A 89 4.94 -11.62 -10.75
CA ASP A 89 4.30 -12.05 -11.99
C ASP A 89 3.19 -11.07 -12.42
N SER A 90 3.36 -10.47 -13.60
CA SER A 90 2.37 -9.58 -14.23
C SER A 90 0.97 -10.18 -14.37
N ASN A 91 0.84 -11.50 -14.55
CA ASN A 91 -0.47 -12.15 -14.64
C ASN A 91 -1.21 -12.10 -13.30
N TRP A 92 -0.49 -12.24 -12.20
CA TRP A 92 -1.06 -12.12 -10.86
C TRP A 92 -1.42 -10.68 -10.52
N LEU A 93 -0.56 -9.73 -10.86
CA LEU A 93 -0.87 -8.30 -10.73
C LEU A 93 -2.14 -7.92 -11.51
N ASN A 94 -2.29 -8.42 -12.75
CA ASN A 94 -3.51 -8.22 -13.54
C ASN A 94 -4.75 -8.85 -12.88
N ARG A 95 -4.64 -10.05 -12.29
CA ARG A 95 -5.75 -10.71 -11.59
C ARG A 95 -6.18 -9.95 -10.33
N LEU A 96 -5.23 -9.36 -9.63
CA LEU A 96 -5.46 -8.52 -8.45
C LEU A 96 -5.90 -7.08 -8.82
N CYS A 97 -5.91 -6.75 -10.11
CA CYS A 97 -6.16 -5.39 -10.62
C CYS A 97 -5.25 -4.38 -9.91
N MET A 98 -3.93 -4.62 -9.96
CA MET A 98 -2.95 -3.75 -9.33
C MET A 98 -1.65 -3.66 -10.12
N ASP A 99 -0.85 -2.64 -9.80
CA ASP A 99 0.54 -2.54 -10.22
C ASP A 99 1.44 -2.15 -9.03
N ILE A 100 2.74 -2.44 -9.14
CA ILE A 100 3.73 -2.14 -8.10
C ILE A 100 4.71 -1.10 -8.62
N LYS A 101 5.02 -0.13 -7.78
CA LYS A 101 6.00 0.93 -8.01
C LYS A 101 7.01 0.93 -6.87
N TYR A 102 8.26 0.60 -7.19
CA TYR A 102 9.30 0.57 -6.17
C TYR A 102 9.77 1.98 -5.82
N LEU A 103 9.87 2.23 -4.53
CA LEU A 103 10.39 3.46 -3.95
C LEU A 103 11.80 3.25 -3.39
N ARG A 104 12.61 4.30 -3.47
CA ARG A 104 13.93 4.42 -2.85
C ARG A 104 13.97 5.67 -1.99
N HIS A 105 14.69 5.58 -0.87
CA HIS A 105 14.89 6.72 0.00
C HIS A 105 15.57 7.89 -0.75
N GLY A 106 15.17 9.12 -0.42
CA GLY A 106 15.73 10.35 -0.96
C GLY A 106 15.29 10.69 -2.39
N GLU A 107 14.50 9.86 -3.05
CA GLU A 107 13.93 10.18 -4.36
C GLU A 107 12.63 10.99 -4.22
N ASN A 108 12.33 11.83 -5.21
CA ASN A 108 11.07 12.55 -5.28
C ASN A 108 10.19 11.91 -6.35
N VAL A 109 9.07 11.31 -5.93
CA VAL A 109 8.13 10.65 -6.82
C VAL A 109 6.87 11.49 -6.94
N LYS A 110 6.51 11.85 -8.17
CA LYS A 110 5.24 12.49 -8.47
C LYS A 110 4.18 11.42 -8.72
N ILE A 111 3.13 11.41 -7.90
CA ILE A 111 1.95 10.55 -8.05
C ILE A 111 0.78 11.50 -8.29
N GLU A 112 0.38 11.72 -9.54
CA GLU A 112 -0.63 12.73 -9.90
C GLU A 112 -0.38 14.11 -9.25
N ASN A 113 -1.17 14.44 -8.23
CA ASN A 113 -1.14 15.70 -7.49
C ASN A 113 -0.26 15.66 -6.23
N TYR A 114 0.31 14.50 -5.91
CA TYR A 114 1.18 14.28 -4.77
C TYR A 114 2.66 14.34 -5.18
N LEU A 115 3.47 15.04 -4.40
CA LEU A 115 4.92 14.85 -4.42
C LEU A 115 5.30 14.08 -3.15
N VAL A 116 5.79 12.86 -3.33
CA VAL A 116 6.17 11.95 -2.25
C VAL A 116 7.69 11.86 -2.19
N THR A 117 8.24 12.13 -1.01
CA THR A 117 9.66 11.93 -0.70
C THR A 117 9.75 10.82 0.36
N PRO A 118 10.15 9.60 -0.03
CA PRO A 118 10.43 8.53 0.92
C PRO A 118 11.74 8.82 1.65
N LEU A 119 11.75 8.67 2.96
CA LEU A 119 12.97 8.71 3.76
C LEU A 119 13.21 7.34 4.37
N GLU A 120 14.49 6.98 4.51
CA GLU A 120 14.88 5.76 5.19
C GLU A 120 14.52 5.85 6.67
N TYR A 121 13.93 4.78 7.19
CA TYR A 121 13.62 4.66 8.60
C TYR A 121 14.14 3.34 9.14
N LEU A 122 15.01 3.43 10.16
CA LEU A 122 15.65 2.31 10.82
C LEU A 122 14.68 1.67 11.86
N HIS A 123 13.54 1.18 11.39
CA HIS A 123 12.55 0.47 12.23
C HIS A 123 12.90 -1.01 12.39
N ASP A 124 13.14 -1.67 11.25
CA ASP A 124 13.76 -2.99 11.18
C ASP A 124 15.00 -2.91 10.28
N ILE A 125 16.15 -3.32 10.81
CA ILE A 125 17.45 -3.37 10.12
C ILE A 125 17.38 -4.22 8.84
N ARG A 126 16.36 -5.07 8.69
CA ARG A 126 16.21 -6.01 7.56
C ARG A 126 15.30 -5.51 6.44
N ASP A 127 14.39 -4.57 6.68
CA ASP A 127 13.21 -4.39 5.80
C ASP A 127 13.10 -3.05 5.04
N ASN A 128 14.13 -2.19 5.08
CA ASN A 128 14.15 -0.90 4.36
C ASN A 128 12.82 -0.14 4.50
N SER A 129 12.35 -0.01 5.74
CA SER A 129 11.12 0.71 6.06
C SER A 129 11.22 2.15 5.59
N LEU A 130 10.11 2.68 5.09
CA LEU A 130 10.02 4.03 4.57
C LEU A 130 9.06 4.85 5.43
N ILE A 131 9.45 6.08 5.71
CA ILE A 131 8.53 7.14 6.13
C ILE A 131 8.32 8.10 4.95
N PHE A 132 7.21 8.83 4.94
CA PHE A 132 6.85 9.66 3.80
C PHE A 132 6.69 11.13 4.20
N ILE A 133 7.36 12.00 3.44
CA ILE A 133 6.94 13.40 3.31
C ILE A 133 6.07 13.50 2.06
N ILE A 134 4.85 13.99 2.22
CA ILE A 134 3.87 14.12 1.15
C ILE A 134 3.50 15.59 1.03
N ASN A 135 3.78 16.18 -0.13
CA ASN A 135 3.24 17.49 -0.48
C ASN A 135 1.94 17.31 -1.27
N TYR A 136 0.86 17.91 -0.77
CA TYR A 136 -0.45 17.95 -1.41
C TYR A 136 -1.09 19.32 -1.18
N ASN A 137 -1.51 20.00 -2.24
CA ASN A 137 -2.14 21.34 -2.17
C ASN A 137 -1.34 22.37 -1.34
N ASN A 138 -0.01 22.42 -1.51
CA ASN A 138 0.92 23.26 -0.75
C ASN A 138 1.00 22.96 0.76
N VAL A 139 0.43 21.85 1.22
CA VAL A 139 0.60 21.34 2.58
C VAL A 139 1.62 20.21 2.55
N ASN A 140 2.57 20.24 3.48
CA ASN A 140 3.49 19.12 3.70
C ASN A 140 3.00 18.30 4.89
N ILE A 141 2.81 17.01 4.67
CA ILE A 141 2.43 16.02 5.69
C ILE A 141 3.63 15.11 5.85
N MET A 142 4.16 15.00 7.07
CA MET A 142 5.14 13.97 7.41
C MET A 142 4.40 12.87 8.16
N TYR A 143 4.51 11.64 7.68
CA TYR A 143 3.94 10.48 8.33
C TYR A 143 5.04 9.50 8.72
N GLU A 144 5.15 9.31 10.03
CA GLU A 144 5.96 8.29 10.69
C GLU A 144 5.02 7.60 11.68
N LEU A 145 4.99 6.27 11.67
CA LEU A 145 4.39 5.52 12.75
C LEU A 145 5.51 5.02 13.66
N ILE A 146 5.49 5.50 14.90
CA ILE A 146 6.38 5.02 15.97
C ILE A 146 5.62 3.88 16.65
N ALA A 147 5.99 2.64 16.38
CA ALA A 147 5.48 1.47 17.11
C ALA A 147 6.12 1.34 18.49
#